data_AF-A0A523EMB9-F1
#
_entry.id   AF-A0A523EMB9-F1
#
_cell.length_a   1.000
_cell.length_b   1.000
_cell.length_c   1.000
_cell.angle_alpha   90.00
_cell.angle_beta   90.00
_cell.angle_gamma   90.00
#
_symmetry.space_group_name_H-M   'P 1'
#
loop_
_entity.id
_entity.type
_entity.pdbx_description
1 polymer ?
#
loop_
_entity_poly.entity_id
_entity_poly.type
_entity_poly.pdbx_seq_one_letter_code
_entity_poly.pdbx_strand_id
1 'polypeptide(L)'
;MDSHRSLVVRVLELATDSQPESNPAVRLHTLGTILLLHSSVETWFWVFELEAVVVGIVLLAAAYTVLLAVGLVSRFRRIALVLTVGIIVLQLIWTFPYIANHTFLRLFALVLLALADPGSLRERRLVHAALGWMTAIVLFYTGFQKVAYGTYFQGQYLAYMVSMTDRFAQAFEWLVPSGELSRLKAIGSPVPGAGPYTVDGTAFLVLANLVYVVEMGLAAGLLWWRTRGPAIWMTLALIVLIQLAARELFFGLLFCNLVLVLHPRDVGRRLLPIMAGIYVLALLLKVLGWGGLVT
;
A
#
# COMPACT_ATOMS: atom_id res chain seq x y z
N MET A 1 -13.37 33.95 17.76
CA MET A 1 -14.09 32.80 17.17
C MET A 1 -14.16 33.04 15.66
N ASP A 2 -13.30 32.37 14.87
CA ASP A 2 -13.25 32.57 13.42
C ASP A 2 -14.41 31.85 12.71
N SER A 3 -15.60 32.47 12.70
CA SER A 3 -16.75 31.99 11.92
C SER A 3 -16.50 31.97 10.41
N HIS A 4 -15.42 32.61 9.93
CA HIS A 4 -15.11 32.79 8.51
C HIS A 4 -14.04 31.84 7.93
N ARG A 5 -13.62 30.79 8.64
CA ARG A 5 -12.73 29.78 8.01
C ARG A 5 -13.47 29.10 6.86
N SER A 6 -12.88 29.17 5.67
CA SER A 6 -13.42 28.52 4.47
C SER A 6 -13.55 27.02 4.69
N LEU A 7 -14.55 26.41 4.03
CA LEU A 7 -14.79 24.97 4.08
C LEU A 7 -13.52 24.17 3.73
N VAL A 8 -12.74 24.67 2.77
CA VAL A 8 -11.47 24.07 2.33
C VAL A 8 -10.48 23.94 3.49
N VAL A 9 -10.32 24.99 4.31
CA VAL A 9 -9.41 24.94 5.47
C VAL A 9 -9.88 23.89 6.47
N ARG A 10 -11.19 23.84 6.75
CA ARG A 10 -11.76 22.85 7.68
C ARG A 10 -11.55 21.42 7.20
N VAL A 11 -11.70 21.16 5.90
CA VAL A 11 -11.50 19.83 5.29
C VAL A 11 -10.01 19.42 5.32
N LEU A 12 -9.09 20.35 5.05
CA LEU A 12 -7.66 20.07 5.17
C LEU A 12 -7.26 19.79 6.63
N GLU A 13 -7.85 20.53 7.58
CA GLU A 13 -7.64 20.35 9.01
C GLU A 13 -8.07 18.96 9.51
N LEU A 14 -9.00 18.27 8.82
CA LEU A 14 -9.34 16.88 9.15
C LEU A 14 -8.19 15.91 8.90
N ALA A 15 -7.27 16.20 7.96
CA ALA A 15 -6.16 15.30 7.67
C ALA A 15 -4.85 15.70 8.37
N THR A 16 -4.73 16.96 8.80
CA THR A 16 -3.58 17.40 9.62
C THR A 16 -3.84 17.23 11.10
N ASP A 17 -2.85 16.77 11.86
CA ASP A 17 -2.89 16.95 13.31
C ASP A 17 -2.77 18.43 13.66
N SER A 18 -3.72 18.95 14.44
CA SER A 18 -3.60 20.25 15.10
C SER A 18 -2.62 20.21 16.28
N GLN A 19 -1.97 19.07 16.54
CA GLN A 19 -1.08 18.89 17.67
C GLN A 19 0.27 19.61 17.43
N PRO A 20 0.64 20.56 18.31
CA PRO A 20 1.85 21.38 18.14
C PRO A 20 3.17 20.59 18.17
N GLU A 21 3.17 19.36 18.68
CA GLU A 21 4.37 18.54 18.85
C GLU A 21 4.75 17.72 17.61
N SER A 22 3.89 17.65 16.59
CA SER A 22 4.20 16.88 15.38
C SER A 22 5.20 17.64 14.50
N ASN A 23 6.36 17.05 14.22
CA ASN A 23 7.33 17.59 13.26
C ASN A 23 7.10 16.96 11.88
N PRO A 24 6.26 17.56 11.00
CA PRO A 24 5.97 16.98 9.69
C PRO A 24 7.22 16.82 8.83
N ALA A 25 8.27 17.61 9.06
CA ALA A 25 9.52 17.49 8.33
C ALA A 25 10.17 16.11 8.52
N VAL A 26 10.21 15.61 9.75
CA VAL A 26 10.81 14.30 10.07
C VAL A 26 9.98 13.18 9.43
N ARG A 27 8.65 13.26 9.49
CA ARG A 27 7.77 12.22 8.91
C ARG A 27 7.87 12.15 7.40
N LEU A 28 7.80 13.30 6.72
CA LEU A 28 7.96 13.37 5.27
C LEU A 28 9.37 12.96 4.85
N HIS A 29 10.38 13.26 5.69
CA HIS A 29 11.73 12.76 5.51
C HIS A 29 11.79 11.22 5.64
N THR A 30 11.17 10.63 6.66
CA THR A 30 11.12 9.17 6.79
C THR A 30 10.37 8.53 5.62
N LEU A 31 9.18 9.03 5.26
CA LEU A 31 8.39 8.49 4.16
C LEU A 31 9.17 8.49 2.84
N GLY A 32 9.75 9.62 2.43
CA GLY A 32 10.45 9.64 1.14
C GLY A 32 11.71 8.78 1.12
N THR A 33 12.38 8.55 2.26
CA THR A 33 13.48 7.56 2.32
C THR A 33 12.96 6.15 2.08
N ILE A 34 11.80 5.82 2.65
CA ILE A 34 11.16 4.52 2.46
C ILE A 34 10.66 4.35 1.02
N LEU A 35 10.11 5.39 0.40
CA LEU A 35 9.66 5.32 -1.00
C LEU A 35 10.83 5.12 -1.97
N LEU A 36 11.98 5.77 -1.72
CA LEU A 36 13.21 5.53 -2.49
C LEU A 36 13.73 4.10 -2.28
N LEU A 37 13.75 3.62 -1.04
CA LEU A 37 14.14 2.24 -0.71
C LEU A 37 13.22 1.23 -1.39
N HIS A 38 11.92 1.42 -1.27
CA HIS A 38 10.89 0.59 -1.88
C HIS A 38 11.07 0.53 -3.40
N SER A 39 11.27 1.67 -4.07
CA SER A 39 11.47 1.72 -5.53
C SER A 39 12.73 0.97 -5.95
N SER A 40 13.82 1.09 -5.18
CA SER A 40 15.05 0.34 -5.41
C SER A 40 14.82 -1.18 -5.26
N VAL A 41 14.27 -1.60 -4.13
CA VAL A 41 14.11 -3.03 -3.81
C VAL A 41 13.14 -3.71 -4.76
N GLU A 42 12.00 -3.10 -5.07
CA GLU A 42 11.04 -3.67 -6.04
C GLU A 42 11.67 -3.83 -7.42
N THR A 43 12.47 -2.87 -7.89
CA THR A 43 13.14 -2.98 -9.19
C THR A 43 14.20 -4.09 -9.19
N TRP A 44 14.91 -4.29 -8.08
CA TRP A 44 15.80 -5.45 -7.93
C TRP A 44 15.03 -6.77 -7.94
N PHE A 45 13.84 -6.83 -7.37
CA PHE A 45 12.97 -8.02 -7.48
C PHE A 45 12.66 -8.35 -8.94
N TRP A 46 12.37 -7.34 -9.76
CA TRP A 46 12.14 -7.54 -11.19
C TRP A 46 13.38 -8.10 -11.90
N VAL A 47 14.59 -7.63 -11.55
CA VAL A 47 15.84 -8.19 -12.09
C VAL A 47 15.93 -9.70 -11.81
N PHE A 48 15.54 -10.14 -10.61
CA PHE A 48 15.63 -11.54 -10.20
C PHE A 48 14.46 -12.42 -10.66
N GLU A 49 13.38 -11.84 -11.20
CA GLU A 49 12.25 -12.60 -11.76
C GLU A 49 12.42 -12.94 -13.23
N LEU A 50 13.31 -12.24 -13.94
CA LEU A 50 13.52 -12.47 -15.36
C LEU A 50 14.42 -13.67 -15.57
N GLU A 51 13.99 -14.59 -16.44
CA GLU A 51 14.79 -15.75 -16.85
C GLU A 51 16.09 -15.35 -17.57
N ALA A 52 16.09 -14.18 -18.21
CA ALA A 52 17.26 -13.61 -18.88
C ALA A 52 17.58 -12.22 -18.32
N VAL A 53 18.86 -11.93 -18.12
CA VAL A 53 19.31 -10.62 -17.66
C VAL A 53 19.03 -9.57 -18.73
N VAL A 54 18.00 -8.76 -18.49
CA VAL A 54 17.70 -7.59 -19.31
C VAL A 54 18.54 -6.43 -18.78
N VAL A 55 19.60 -6.08 -19.51
CA VAL A 55 20.56 -5.01 -19.14
C VAL A 55 19.83 -3.72 -18.75
N GLY A 56 18.76 -3.35 -19.46
CA GLY A 56 17.96 -2.17 -19.14
C GLY A 56 17.37 -2.17 -17.72
N ILE A 57 16.91 -3.33 -17.23
CA ILE A 57 16.28 -3.45 -15.90
C ILE A 57 17.35 -3.45 -14.79
N VAL A 58 18.54 -4.03 -15.06
CA VAL A 58 19.69 -3.91 -14.15
C VAL A 58 20.14 -2.45 -14.01
N LEU A 59 20.24 -1.72 -15.13
CA LEU A 59 20.57 -0.30 -15.11
C LEU A 59 19.52 0.52 -14.36
N LEU A 60 18.24 0.17 -14.50
CA LEU A 60 17.13 0.79 -13.78
C LEU A 60 17.26 0.57 -12.25
N ALA A 61 17.52 -0.66 -11.82
CA ALA A 61 17.70 -1.01 -10.41
C ALA A 61 18.92 -0.30 -9.81
N ALA A 62 20.03 -0.24 -10.55
CA ALA A 62 21.22 0.51 -10.16
C ALA A 62 20.90 2.01 -10.04
N ALA A 63 20.16 2.59 -10.99
CA ALA A 63 19.75 3.99 -10.94
C ALA A 63 18.93 4.30 -9.68
N TYR A 64 17.90 3.51 -9.35
CA TYR A 64 17.15 3.70 -8.10
C TYR A 64 18.01 3.53 -6.84
N THR A 65 18.99 2.62 -6.85
CA THR A 65 19.92 2.43 -5.74
C THR A 65 20.80 3.68 -5.52
N VAL A 66 21.30 4.27 -6.61
CA VAL A 66 22.04 5.52 -6.57
C VAL A 66 21.15 6.67 -6.08
N LEU A 67 19.91 6.77 -6.57
CA LEU A 67 18.97 7.81 -6.14
C LEU A 67 18.58 7.67 -4.67
N LEU A 68 18.45 6.44 -4.15
CA LEU A 68 18.31 6.18 -2.72
C LEU A 68 19.51 6.75 -1.95
N ALA A 69 20.73 6.36 -2.32
CA ALA A 69 21.96 6.83 -1.65
C ALA A 69 22.09 8.36 -1.68
N VAL A 70 21.85 8.98 -2.84
CA VAL A 70 21.82 10.44 -3.01
C VAL A 70 20.73 11.07 -2.14
N GLY A 71 19.55 10.44 -2.08
CA GLY A 71 18.39 10.92 -1.31
C GLY A 71 18.56 10.86 0.21
N LEU A 72 19.50 10.07 0.71
CA LEU A 72 19.90 10.08 2.12
C LEU A 72 20.61 11.40 2.51
N VAL A 73 21.20 12.10 1.54
CA VAL A 73 21.81 13.40 1.76
C VAL A 73 20.74 14.49 1.61
N SER A 74 20.40 15.16 2.71
CA SER A 74 19.28 16.12 2.79
C SER A 74 19.25 17.16 1.65
N ARG A 75 20.41 17.71 1.27
CA ARG A 75 20.53 18.73 0.21
C ARG A 75 20.16 18.21 -1.20
N PHE A 76 20.32 16.91 -1.47
CA PHE A 76 20.06 16.32 -2.78
C PHE A 76 18.76 15.52 -2.85
N ARG A 77 18.06 15.40 -1.73
CA ARG A 77 16.84 14.61 -1.61
C ARG A 77 15.76 14.98 -2.61
N ARG A 78 15.51 16.28 -2.81
CA ARG A 78 14.48 16.72 -3.77
C ARG A 78 14.84 16.28 -5.20
N ILE A 79 16.10 16.40 -5.58
CA ILE A 79 16.60 15.95 -6.88
C ILE A 79 16.39 14.44 -7.02
N ALA A 80 16.76 13.65 -6.00
CA ALA A 80 16.53 12.21 -6.00
C ALA A 80 15.06 11.83 -6.19
N LEU A 81 14.14 12.52 -5.49
CA LEU A 81 12.70 12.31 -5.63
C LEU A 81 12.19 12.67 -7.03
N VAL A 82 12.58 13.82 -7.58
CA VAL A 82 12.18 14.25 -8.94
C VAL A 82 12.67 13.26 -10.00
N LEU A 83 13.92 12.82 -9.92
CA LEU A 83 14.47 11.82 -10.84
C LEU A 83 13.75 10.48 -10.69
N THR A 84 13.47 10.04 -9.46
CA THR A 84 12.69 8.82 -9.19
C THR A 84 11.29 8.90 -9.81
N VAL A 85 10.61 10.06 -9.71
CA VAL A 85 9.32 10.29 -10.39
C VAL A 85 9.46 10.12 -11.90
N GLY A 86 10.47 10.74 -12.51
CA GLY A 86 10.72 10.61 -13.95
C GLY A 86 10.94 9.16 -14.38
N ILE A 87 11.72 8.40 -13.61
CA ILE A 87 11.95 6.97 -13.87
C ILE A 87 10.66 6.15 -13.73
N ILE A 88 9.85 6.36 -12.69
CA ILE A 88 8.57 5.66 -12.53
C ILE A 88 7.62 5.98 -13.69
N VAL A 89 7.56 7.22 -14.16
CA VAL A 89 6.72 7.58 -15.32
C VAL A 89 7.17 6.83 -16.57
N LEU A 90 8.48 6.73 -16.83
CA LEU A 90 9.01 5.95 -17.94
C LEU A 90 8.67 4.45 -17.79
N GLN A 91 8.78 3.92 -16.57
CA GLN A 91 8.41 2.53 -16.26
C GLN A 91 6.91 2.28 -16.50
N LEU A 92 6.03 3.22 -16.15
CA LEU A 92 4.60 3.14 -16.43
C LEU A 92 4.30 3.14 -17.93
N ILE A 93 4.98 4.00 -18.70
CA ILE A 93 4.84 4.04 -20.17
C ILE A 93 5.25 2.70 -20.79
N TRP A 94 6.36 2.12 -20.33
CA TRP A 94 6.85 0.84 -20.84
C TRP A 94 5.89 -0.30 -20.47
N THR A 95 5.47 -0.38 -19.21
CA THR A 95 4.70 -1.52 -18.69
C THR A 95 3.21 -1.45 -19.00
N PHE A 96 2.72 -0.37 -19.59
CA PHE A 96 1.33 -0.24 -19.99
C PHE A 96 0.92 -1.38 -20.97
N PRO A 97 -0.25 -2.04 -20.77
CA PRO A 97 -1.31 -1.76 -19.80
C PRO A 97 -1.20 -2.54 -18.47
N TYR A 98 -0.12 -3.29 -18.22
CA TYR A 98 0.05 -4.19 -17.08
C TYR A 98 0.59 -3.48 -15.83
N ILE A 99 -0.08 -2.41 -15.40
CA ILE A 99 0.36 -1.58 -14.28
C ILE A 99 -0.40 -1.99 -13.01
N ALA A 100 0.33 -2.27 -11.94
CA ALA A 100 -0.27 -2.47 -10.64
C ALA A 100 -0.79 -1.15 -10.04
N ASN A 101 -1.97 -1.17 -9.44
CA ASN A 101 -2.60 0.03 -8.86
C ASN A 101 -1.70 0.74 -7.82
N HIS A 102 -0.92 -0.03 -7.06
CA HIS A 102 -0.04 0.52 -6.04
C HIS A 102 1.18 1.26 -6.62
N THR A 103 1.54 1.04 -7.89
CA THR A 103 2.55 1.84 -8.59
C THR A 103 2.08 3.29 -8.75
N PHE A 104 0.80 3.53 -9.06
CA PHE A 104 0.23 4.87 -9.10
C PHE A 104 0.24 5.54 -7.71
N LEU A 105 -0.13 4.79 -6.67
CA LEU A 105 -0.10 5.29 -5.29
C LEU A 105 1.31 5.75 -4.89
N ARG A 106 2.33 4.96 -5.22
CA ARG A 106 3.74 5.33 -5.04
C ARG A 106 4.11 6.57 -5.83
N LEU A 107 3.74 6.65 -7.10
CA LEU A 107 4.01 7.80 -7.96
C LEU A 107 3.40 9.08 -7.35
N PHE A 108 2.13 9.06 -6.97
CA PHE A 108 1.47 10.23 -6.39
C PHE A 108 2.12 10.67 -5.07
N ALA A 109 2.48 9.73 -4.18
CA ALA A 109 3.23 10.03 -2.97
C ALA A 109 4.58 10.71 -3.26
N LEU A 110 5.34 10.20 -4.24
CA LEU A 110 6.62 10.77 -4.65
C LEU A 110 6.47 12.14 -5.30
N VAL A 111 5.45 12.34 -6.15
CA VAL A 111 5.14 13.65 -6.76
C VAL A 111 4.85 14.69 -5.68
N LEU A 112 4.00 14.37 -4.71
CA LEU A 112 3.70 15.28 -3.60
C LEU A 112 4.95 15.68 -2.82
N LEU A 113 5.86 14.73 -2.55
CA LEU A 113 7.12 14.99 -1.86
C LEU A 113 8.14 15.76 -2.73
N ALA A 114 8.17 15.51 -4.04
CA ALA A 114 9.10 16.14 -4.98
C ALA A 114 8.76 17.61 -5.25
N LEU A 115 7.46 17.93 -5.31
CA LEU A 115 6.98 19.29 -5.56
C LEU A 115 7.15 20.20 -4.35
N ALA A 116 7.09 19.66 -3.15
CA ALA A 116 7.15 20.43 -1.91
C ALA A 116 8.52 21.06 -1.64
N ASP A 117 8.51 22.32 -1.20
CA ASP A 117 9.63 22.98 -0.55
C ASP A 117 9.79 22.46 0.89
N PRO A 118 10.91 21.78 1.21
CA PRO A 118 11.17 21.29 2.56
C PRO A 118 11.37 22.41 3.60
N GLY A 119 11.70 23.64 3.17
CA GLY A 119 11.85 24.80 4.05
C GLY A 119 10.52 25.36 4.52
N SER A 120 9.51 25.37 3.65
CA SER A 120 8.17 25.89 3.94
C SER A 120 7.38 25.00 4.90
N LEU A 121 7.02 25.52 6.08
CA LEU A 121 6.13 24.81 7.01
C LEU A 121 4.72 24.62 6.41
N ARG A 122 4.24 25.60 5.64
CA ARG A 122 2.93 25.56 4.99
C ARG A 122 2.85 24.41 3.99
N GLU A 123 3.86 24.26 3.13
CA GLU A 123 3.88 23.18 2.13
C GLU A 123 4.00 21.80 2.79
N ARG A 124 4.84 21.67 3.83
CA ARG A 124 4.92 20.41 4.60
C ARG A 124 3.58 20.00 5.19
N ARG A 125 2.80 20.94 5.73
CA ARG A 125 1.44 20.65 6.23
C ARG A 125 0.49 20.25 5.11
N LEU A 126 0.56 20.92 3.95
CA LEU A 126 -0.27 20.61 2.80
C LEU A 126 0.01 19.20 2.26
N VAL A 127 1.29 18.83 2.14
CA VAL A 127 1.72 17.50 1.68
C VAL A 127 1.29 16.43 2.67
N HIS A 128 1.46 16.69 3.97
CA HIS A 128 0.98 15.78 5.02
C HIS A 128 -0.53 15.56 4.94
N ALA A 129 -1.31 16.63 4.79
CA ALA A 129 -2.76 16.54 4.58
C ALA A 129 -3.12 15.77 3.30
N ALA A 130 -2.43 16.04 2.19
CA ALA A 130 -2.67 15.39 0.91
C ALA A 130 -2.39 13.88 0.99
N LEU A 131 -1.29 13.47 1.63
CA LEU A 131 -0.98 12.05 1.87
C LEU A 131 -2.03 11.39 2.78
N GLY A 132 -2.49 12.11 3.80
CA GLY A 132 -3.56 11.65 4.69
C GLY A 132 -4.87 11.39 3.96
N TRP A 133 -5.33 12.36 3.17
CA TRP A 133 -6.51 12.23 2.32
C TRP A 133 -6.35 11.12 1.27
N MET A 134 -5.19 11.04 0.62
CA MET A 134 -4.90 9.97 -0.35
C MET A 134 -5.01 8.59 0.30
N THR A 135 -4.48 8.41 1.52
CA THR A 135 -4.57 7.16 2.28
C THR A 135 -6.02 6.80 2.60
N ALA A 136 -6.81 7.77 3.07
CA ALA A 136 -8.23 7.58 3.37
C ALA A 136 -9.05 7.29 2.11
N ILE A 137 -8.80 7.98 1.00
CA ILE A 137 -9.49 7.77 -0.28
C ILE A 137 -9.21 6.37 -0.81
N VAL A 138 -7.94 5.94 -0.82
CA VAL A 138 -7.60 4.58 -1.26
C VAL A 138 -8.33 3.54 -0.42
N LEU A 139 -8.28 3.65 0.91
CA LEU A 139 -8.94 2.68 1.80
C LEU A 139 -10.47 2.70 1.66
N PHE A 140 -11.07 3.88 1.55
CA PHE A 140 -12.51 4.00 1.35
C PHE A 140 -12.92 3.41 0.01
N TYR A 141 -12.19 3.75 -1.07
CA TYR A 141 -12.54 3.35 -2.41
C TYR A 141 -12.35 1.85 -2.64
N THR A 142 -11.35 1.21 -2.00
CA THR A 142 -11.19 -0.25 -2.05
C THR A 142 -12.38 -0.97 -1.42
N GLY A 143 -12.97 -0.42 -0.34
CA GLY A 143 -14.19 -0.93 0.26
C GLY A 143 -15.43 -0.63 -0.58
N PHE A 144 -15.55 0.61 -1.07
CA PHE A 144 -16.66 1.02 -1.94
C PHE A 144 -16.75 0.17 -3.21
N GLN A 145 -15.63 -0.14 -3.86
CA GLN A 145 -15.61 -1.02 -5.03
C GLN A 145 -16.22 -2.40 -4.72
N LYS A 146 -15.94 -2.97 -3.54
CA LYS A 146 -16.50 -4.27 -3.14
C LYS A 146 -18.02 -4.23 -3.00
N VAL A 147 -18.54 -3.11 -2.49
CA VAL A 147 -19.99 -2.85 -2.39
C VAL A 147 -20.59 -2.62 -3.78
N ALA A 148 -19.98 -1.75 -4.59
CA ALA A 148 -20.49 -1.35 -5.89
C ALA A 148 -20.56 -2.52 -6.88
N TYR A 149 -19.58 -3.42 -6.86
CA TYR A 149 -19.58 -4.62 -7.70
C TYR A 149 -20.40 -5.78 -7.10
N GLY A 150 -20.80 -5.72 -5.82
CA GLY A 150 -21.64 -6.72 -5.16
C GLY A 150 -21.00 -8.11 -4.98
N THR A 151 -19.80 -8.34 -5.50
CA THR A 151 -19.11 -9.64 -5.50
C THR A 151 -18.70 -10.12 -4.11
N TYR A 152 -18.76 -9.26 -3.10
CA TYR A 152 -18.46 -9.61 -1.71
C TYR A 152 -19.69 -10.05 -0.91
N PHE A 153 -20.91 -9.68 -1.32
CA PHE A 153 -22.11 -9.96 -0.52
C PHE A 153 -22.35 -11.44 -0.31
N GLN A 154 -22.12 -12.25 -1.36
CA GLN A 154 -22.19 -13.71 -1.33
C GLN A 154 -20.80 -14.37 -1.32
N GLY A 155 -19.75 -13.63 -0.89
CA GLY A 155 -18.38 -14.14 -0.82
C GLY A 155 -17.73 -14.50 -2.16
N GLN A 156 -18.33 -14.10 -3.29
CA GLN A 156 -17.96 -14.60 -4.62
C GLN A 156 -16.54 -14.25 -5.02
N TYR A 157 -16.09 -13.03 -4.71
CA TYR A 157 -14.72 -12.61 -5.02
C TYR A 157 -13.68 -13.44 -4.25
N LEU A 158 -13.88 -13.64 -2.94
CA LEU A 158 -12.96 -14.46 -2.14
C LEU A 158 -13.00 -15.93 -2.56
N ALA A 159 -14.19 -16.47 -2.88
CA ALA A 159 -14.34 -17.83 -3.40
C ALA A 159 -13.62 -18.00 -4.76
N TYR A 160 -13.71 -16.99 -5.62
CA TYR A 160 -12.94 -16.91 -6.86
C TYR A 160 -11.43 -16.92 -6.57
N MET A 161 -10.93 -16.07 -5.68
CA MET A 161 -9.50 -16.05 -5.32
C MET A 161 -9.02 -17.38 -4.73
N VAL A 162 -9.83 -18.04 -3.91
CA VAL A 162 -9.59 -19.40 -3.37
C VAL A 162 -9.51 -20.43 -4.50
N SER A 163 -10.36 -20.34 -5.52
CA SER A 163 -10.30 -21.25 -6.68
C SER A 163 -9.09 -21.02 -7.58
N MET A 164 -8.60 -19.77 -7.68
CA MET A 164 -7.55 -19.39 -8.61
C MET A 164 -6.14 -19.55 -8.04
N THR A 165 -5.98 -19.48 -6.72
CA THR A 165 -4.65 -19.42 -6.10
C THR A 165 -4.57 -20.26 -4.83
N ASP A 166 -3.55 -21.13 -4.76
CA ASP A 166 -3.33 -22.00 -3.61
C ASP A 166 -3.10 -21.23 -2.30
N ARG A 167 -2.48 -20.04 -2.37
CA ARG A 167 -2.25 -19.21 -1.18
C ARG A 167 -3.54 -18.74 -0.52
N PHE A 168 -4.56 -18.37 -1.32
CA PHE A 168 -5.87 -18.04 -0.78
C PHE A 168 -6.58 -19.29 -0.27
N ALA A 169 -6.51 -20.41 -1.00
CA ALA A 169 -7.06 -21.67 -0.52
C ALA A 169 -6.51 -22.08 0.86
N GLN A 170 -5.19 -21.99 1.06
CA GLN A 170 -4.53 -22.25 2.34
C GLN A 170 -4.98 -21.27 3.43
N ALA A 171 -5.02 -19.97 3.13
CA ALA A 171 -5.39 -18.94 4.09
C ALA A 171 -6.84 -19.08 4.60
N PHE A 172 -7.74 -19.63 3.78
CA PHE A 172 -9.16 -19.77 4.07
C PHE A 172 -9.62 -21.23 4.31
N GLU A 173 -8.71 -22.21 4.32
CA GLU A 173 -9.03 -23.63 4.47
C GLU A 173 -9.83 -23.94 5.75
N TRP A 174 -9.53 -23.25 6.84
CA TRP A 174 -10.23 -23.40 8.12
C TRP A 174 -11.63 -22.76 8.14
N LEU A 175 -11.93 -21.90 7.16
CA LEU A 175 -13.19 -21.15 7.08
C LEU A 175 -14.14 -21.71 6.02
N VAL A 176 -13.60 -22.34 4.98
CA VAL A 176 -14.36 -22.93 3.87
C VAL A 176 -14.56 -24.42 4.13
N PRO A 177 -15.80 -24.94 4.13
CA PRO A 177 -16.05 -26.38 4.25
C PRO A 177 -15.24 -27.18 3.22
N SER A 178 -14.65 -28.30 3.63
CA SER A 178 -13.74 -29.08 2.78
C SER A 178 -14.34 -29.48 1.42
N GLY A 179 -15.62 -29.87 1.39
CA GLY A 179 -16.34 -30.18 0.15
C GLY A 179 -16.47 -28.98 -0.80
N GLU A 180 -16.68 -27.78 -0.25
CA GLU A 180 -16.73 -26.55 -1.05
C GLU A 180 -15.34 -26.14 -1.54
N LEU A 181 -14.31 -26.32 -0.72
CA LEU A 181 -12.93 -26.06 -1.12
C LEU A 181 -12.52 -26.96 -2.29
N SER A 182 -12.82 -28.26 -2.22
CA SER A 182 -12.62 -29.20 -3.33
C SER A 182 -13.39 -28.79 -4.58
N ARG A 183 -14.66 -28.38 -4.43
CA ARG A 183 -15.48 -27.88 -5.55
C ARG A 183 -14.86 -26.64 -6.19
N LEU A 184 -14.46 -25.65 -5.40
CA LEU A 184 -13.84 -24.41 -5.89
C LEU A 184 -12.54 -24.70 -6.64
N LYS A 185 -11.68 -25.56 -6.09
CA LYS A 185 -10.44 -25.98 -6.77
C LYS A 185 -10.69 -26.74 -8.07
N ALA A 186 -11.76 -27.53 -8.13
CA ALA A 186 -12.13 -28.27 -9.34
C ALA A 186 -12.57 -27.35 -10.50
N ILE A 187 -13.00 -26.12 -10.23
CA ILE A 187 -13.31 -25.14 -11.29
C ILE A 187 -12.01 -24.78 -12.06
N GLY A 188 -10.90 -24.59 -11.34
CA GLY A 188 -9.52 -24.63 -11.84
C GLY A 188 -9.08 -23.57 -12.86
N SER A 189 -10.00 -22.91 -13.57
CA SER A 189 -9.67 -21.95 -14.62
C SER A 189 -10.73 -20.85 -14.72
N PRO A 190 -10.34 -19.57 -14.92
CA PRO A 190 -11.26 -18.46 -15.05
C PRO A 190 -11.87 -18.43 -16.45
N VAL A 191 -12.66 -19.46 -16.78
CA VAL A 191 -13.46 -19.47 -18.02
C VAL A 191 -14.74 -18.67 -17.77
N PRO A 192 -15.14 -17.75 -18.66
CA PRO A 192 -16.43 -17.07 -18.55
C PRO A 192 -17.56 -18.09 -18.36
N GLY A 193 -18.34 -17.93 -17.29
CA GLY A 193 -19.45 -18.84 -16.95
C GLY A 193 -19.07 -20.05 -16.08
N ALA A 194 -17.81 -20.24 -15.68
CA ALA A 194 -17.37 -21.37 -14.85
C ALA A 194 -17.89 -21.35 -13.40
N GLY A 195 -18.57 -20.27 -12.99
CA GLY A 195 -19.21 -20.16 -11.68
C GLY A 195 -20.40 -21.12 -11.50
N PRO A 196 -21.08 -21.05 -10.34
CA PRO A 196 -21.00 -19.98 -9.36
C PRO A 196 -19.84 -20.14 -8.36
N TYR A 197 -19.06 -19.07 -8.22
CA TYR A 197 -18.11 -18.91 -7.10
C TYR A 197 -18.90 -18.44 -5.88
N THR A 198 -19.34 -19.38 -5.05
CA THR A 198 -20.12 -19.13 -3.83
C THR A 198 -19.64 -20.09 -2.74
N VAL A 199 -19.91 -19.75 -1.47
CA VAL A 199 -19.56 -20.56 -0.29
C VAL A 199 -20.71 -20.39 0.70
N ASP A 200 -21.34 -21.49 1.10
CA ASP A 200 -22.53 -21.47 1.97
C ASP A 200 -22.18 -21.26 3.46
N GLY A 201 -20.89 -21.33 3.81
CA GLY A 201 -20.39 -21.12 5.17
C GLY A 201 -20.65 -19.70 5.71
N THR A 202 -21.48 -19.58 6.76
CA THR A 202 -21.80 -18.27 7.39
C THR A 202 -20.57 -17.50 7.85
N ALA A 203 -19.59 -18.17 8.43
CA ALA A 203 -18.37 -17.52 8.92
C ALA A 203 -17.55 -16.90 7.76
N PHE A 204 -17.50 -17.57 6.60
CA PHE A 204 -16.88 -17.06 5.39
C PHE A 204 -17.59 -15.81 4.87
N LEU A 205 -18.93 -15.85 4.81
CA LEU A 205 -19.75 -14.72 4.37
C LEU A 205 -19.62 -13.51 5.31
N VAL A 206 -19.61 -13.73 6.62
CA VAL A 206 -19.39 -12.66 7.61
C VAL A 206 -18.02 -12.02 7.40
N LEU A 207 -16.96 -12.83 7.26
CA LEU A 207 -15.62 -12.31 7.04
C LEU A 207 -15.52 -11.53 5.73
N ALA A 208 -16.09 -12.05 4.64
CA ALA A 208 -16.12 -11.38 3.35
C ALA A 208 -16.77 -9.99 3.47
N ASN A 209 -17.94 -9.91 4.10
CA ASN A 209 -18.66 -8.64 4.25
C ASN A 209 -17.96 -7.68 5.22
N LEU A 210 -17.29 -8.20 6.25
CA LEU A 210 -16.57 -7.39 7.22
C LEU A 210 -15.42 -6.59 6.58
N VAL A 211 -14.77 -7.12 5.55
CA VAL A 211 -13.63 -6.44 4.89
C VAL A 211 -14.01 -5.03 4.42
N TYR A 212 -15.09 -4.89 3.62
CA TYR A 212 -15.45 -3.56 3.09
C TYR A 212 -16.00 -2.61 4.17
N VAL A 213 -16.69 -3.15 5.18
CA VAL A 213 -17.19 -2.36 6.31
C VAL A 213 -16.02 -1.77 7.08
N VAL A 214 -15.01 -2.59 7.36
CA VAL A 214 -13.80 -2.18 8.07
C VAL A 214 -12.99 -1.20 7.23
N GLU A 215 -12.79 -1.45 5.93
CA GLU A 215 -12.08 -0.51 5.04
C GLU A 215 -12.73 0.89 5.04
N MET A 216 -14.04 0.97 4.76
CA MET A 216 -14.75 2.26 4.74
C MET A 216 -14.81 2.92 6.13
N GLY A 217 -15.05 2.14 7.18
CA GLY A 217 -15.11 2.63 8.56
C GLY A 217 -13.75 3.16 9.05
N LEU A 218 -12.66 2.45 8.75
CA LEU A 218 -11.31 2.89 9.09
C LEU A 218 -10.89 4.13 8.30
N ALA A 219 -11.28 4.26 7.04
CA ALA A 219 -11.01 5.46 6.26
C ALA A 219 -11.58 6.73 6.94
N ALA A 220 -12.83 6.66 7.42
CA ALA A 220 -13.42 7.74 8.21
C ALA A 220 -12.70 7.91 9.56
N GLY A 221 -12.39 6.80 10.25
CA GLY A 221 -11.70 6.79 11.53
C GLY A 221 -10.30 7.41 11.50
N LEU A 222 -9.57 7.29 10.39
CA LEU A 222 -8.25 7.87 10.16
C LEU A 222 -8.29 9.41 10.07
N LEU A 223 -9.36 9.95 9.51
CA LEU A 223 -9.55 11.40 9.37
C LEU A 223 -10.03 12.03 10.68
N TRP A 224 -10.83 11.33 11.47
CA TRP A 224 -11.30 11.88 12.74
C TRP A 224 -10.22 11.80 13.83
N TRP A 225 -9.74 12.97 14.27
CA TRP A 225 -8.70 13.13 15.29
C TRP A 225 -8.88 12.30 16.57
N ARG A 226 -10.11 12.04 17.03
CA ARG A 226 -10.38 11.25 18.25
C ARG A 226 -10.15 9.76 18.05
N THR A 227 -10.41 9.26 16.84
CA THR A 227 -10.34 7.83 16.50
C THR A 227 -9.09 7.50 15.71
N ARG A 228 -8.31 8.49 15.27
CA ARG A 228 -7.14 8.33 14.39
C ARG A 228 -6.12 7.34 14.93
N GLY A 229 -5.76 7.44 16.21
CA GLY A 229 -4.79 6.53 16.83
C GLY A 229 -5.23 5.06 16.75
N PRO A 230 -6.40 4.69 17.30
CA PRO A 230 -6.97 3.35 17.14
C PRO A 230 -7.13 2.92 15.67
N ALA A 231 -7.64 3.80 14.81
CA ALA A 231 -7.85 3.51 13.40
C ALA A 231 -6.54 3.20 12.65
N ILE A 232 -5.44 3.87 12.98
CA ILE A 232 -4.11 3.56 12.45
C ILE A 232 -3.72 2.12 12.80
N TRP A 233 -3.79 1.74 14.08
CA TRP A 233 -3.40 0.39 14.50
C TRP A 233 -4.30 -0.69 13.91
N MET A 234 -5.61 -0.45 13.84
CA MET A 234 -6.55 -1.36 13.19
C MET A 234 -6.29 -1.46 11.68
N THR A 235 -5.92 -0.36 11.01
CA THR A 235 -5.55 -0.39 9.59
C THR A 235 -4.26 -1.17 9.38
N LEU A 236 -3.26 -1.00 10.22
CA LEU A 236 -2.02 -1.79 10.17
C LEU A 236 -2.30 -3.28 10.38
N ALA A 237 -3.16 -3.63 11.35
CA ALA A 237 -3.58 -5.01 11.59
C ALA A 237 -4.34 -5.57 10.37
N LEU A 238 -5.25 -4.80 9.77
CA LEU A 238 -5.96 -5.19 8.56
C LEU A 238 -4.99 -5.46 7.40
N ILE A 239 -4.00 -4.59 7.19
CA ILE A 239 -2.98 -4.79 6.14
C ILE A 239 -2.24 -6.11 6.39
N VAL A 240 -1.78 -6.37 7.61
CA VAL A 240 -1.10 -7.62 7.96
C VAL A 240 -1.99 -8.83 7.69
N LEU A 241 -3.27 -8.77 8.06
CA LEU A 241 -4.24 -9.85 7.79
C LEU A 241 -4.44 -10.08 6.29
N ILE A 242 -4.60 -9.02 5.50
CA ILE A 242 -4.72 -9.11 4.04
C ILE A 242 -3.46 -9.75 3.45
N GLN A 243 -2.27 -9.39 3.97
CA GLN A 243 -1.00 -9.93 3.48
C GLN A 243 -0.84 -11.44 3.68
N LEU A 244 -1.47 -12.03 4.69
CA LEU A 244 -1.45 -13.47 4.89
C LEU A 244 -2.04 -14.24 3.69
N ALA A 245 -3.05 -13.66 3.02
CA ALA A 245 -3.68 -14.24 1.84
C ALA A 245 -3.08 -13.69 0.53
N ALA A 246 -3.00 -12.36 0.42
CA ALA A 246 -2.61 -11.69 -0.81
C ALA A 246 -1.12 -11.83 -1.13
N ARG A 247 -0.25 -11.94 -0.11
CA ARG A 247 1.22 -11.94 -0.25
C ARG A 247 1.71 -10.87 -1.23
N GLU A 248 1.24 -9.64 -1.07
CA GLU A 248 1.67 -8.48 -1.87
C GLU A 248 2.56 -7.58 -1.01
N LEU A 249 3.74 -8.05 -0.66
CA LEU A 249 4.56 -7.45 0.41
C LEU A 249 4.80 -5.95 0.15
N PHE A 250 5.10 -5.61 -1.11
CA PHE A 250 5.38 -4.25 -1.54
C PHE A 250 4.20 -3.31 -1.30
N PHE A 251 2.99 -3.72 -1.69
CA PHE A 251 1.78 -2.94 -1.43
C PHE A 251 1.56 -2.76 0.07
N GLY A 252 1.69 -3.82 0.86
CA GLY A 252 1.51 -3.77 2.31
C GLY A 252 2.46 -2.80 2.98
N LEU A 253 3.75 -2.87 2.66
CA LEU A 253 4.75 -1.96 3.21
C LEU A 253 4.54 -0.52 2.77
N LEU A 254 4.22 -0.27 1.50
CA LEU A 254 3.88 1.06 1.00
C LEU A 254 2.70 1.65 1.78
N PHE A 255 1.62 0.88 1.91
CA PHE A 255 0.39 1.36 2.54
C PHE A 255 0.56 1.55 4.05
N CYS A 256 1.27 0.65 4.75
CA CYS A 256 1.64 0.82 6.14
C CYS A 256 2.38 2.15 6.38
N ASN A 257 3.26 2.55 5.47
CA ASN A 257 4.00 3.80 5.59
C ASN A 257 3.14 5.04 5.40
N LEU A 258 2.20 4.99 4.46
CA LEU A 258 1.23 6.06 4.27
C LEU A 258 0.33 6.23 5.51
N VAL A 259 -0.11 5.12 6.11
CA VAL A 259 -0.88 5.13 7.37
C VAL A 259 -0.05 5.68 8.53
N LEU A 260 1.21 5.29 8.67
CA LEU A 260 2.08 5.77 9.74
C LEU A 260 2.42 7.26 9.65
N VAL A 261 2.32 7.88 8.47
CA VAL A 261 2.45 9.33 8.34
C VAL A 261 1.36 10.06 9.13
N LEU A 262 0.17 9.47 9.25
CA LEU A 262 -0.95 10.01 10.03
C LEU A 262 -0.78 9.84 11.54
N HIS A 263 0.22 9.07 12.00
CA HIS A 263 0.37 8.78 13.43
C HIS A 263 0.80 10.04 14.20
N PRO A 264 0.17 10.40 15.34
CA PRO A 264 0.43 11.65 16.04
C PRO A 264 1.85 11.76 16.62
N ARG A 265 2.51 10.62 16.82
CA ARG A 265 3.94 10.50 17.18
C ARG A 265 4.77 10.03 15.99
N ASP A 266 6.07 10.29 16.00
CA ASP A 266 7.02 9.89 14.95
C ASP A 266 7.38 8.39 15.01
N VAL A 267 6.36 7.52 15.07
CA VAL A 267 6.51 6.06 15.10
C VAL A 267 7.17 5.55 13.83
N GLY A 268 6.88 6.14 12.67
CA GLY A 268 7.52 5.78 11.40
C GLY A 268 9.05 5.86 11.46
N ARG A 269 9.62 6.88 12.14
CA ARG A 269 11.08 6.98 12.32
C ARG A 269 11.64 5.83 13.14
N ARG A 270 10.92 5.38 14.18
CA ARG A 270 11.33 4.26 15.04
C ARG A 270 11.21 2.92 14.32
N LEU A 271 10.21 2.79 13.44
CA LEU A 271 9.98 1.57 12.65
C LEU A 271 10.80 1.51 11.37
N LEU A 272 11.42 2.61 10.92
CA LEU A 272 12.23 2.66 9.72
C LEU A 272 13.30 1.55 9.64
N PRO A 273 14.10 1.27 10.69
CA PRO A 273 15.09 0.18 10.64
C PRO A 273 14.44 -1.20 10.47
N ILE A 274 13.29 -1.43 11.10
CA ILE A 274 12.54 -2.68 10.99
C ILE A 274 12.03 -2.85 9.56
N MET A 275 11.43 -1.80 8.99
CA MET A 275 10.94 -1.81 7.61
C MET A 275 12.06 -2.01 6.60
N ALA A 276 13.20 -1.33 6.79
CA ALA A 276 14.38 -1.54 5.96
C ALA A 276 14.90 -2.99 6.08
N GLY A 277 14.93 -3.53 7.30
CA GLY A 277 15.25 -4.94 7.55
C GLY A 277 14.32 -5.91 6.82
N ILE A 278 13.01 -5.64 6.81
CA ILE A 278 12.03 -6.45 6.06
C ILE A 278 12.32 -6.40 4.55
N TYR A 279 12.60 -5.23 3.97
CA TYR A 279 12.97 -5.12 2.56
C TYR A 279 14.26 -5.89 2.22
N VAL A 280 15.29 -5.75 3.06
CA VAL A 280 16.56 -6.47 2.89
C VAL A 280 16.35 -7.98 3.00
N LEU A 281 15.61 -8.43 4.02
CA LEU A 281 15.29 -9.85 4.20
C LEU A 281 14.51 -10.39 3.00
N ALA A 282 13.49 -9.67 2.54
CA ALA A 282 12.72 -10.03 1.36
C ALA A 282 13.61 -10.21 0.13
N LEU A 283 14.50 -9.25 -0.12
CA LEU A 283 15.45 -9.31 -1.22
C LEU A 283 16.41 -10.51 -1.10
N LEU A 284 16.94 -10.76 0.09
CA LEU A 284 17.80 -11.90 0.36
C LEU A 284 17.08 -13.23 0.11
N LEU A 285 15.84 -13.38 0.61
CA LEU A 285 15.04 -14.58 0.37
C LEU A 285 14.79 -14.79 -1.13
N LYS A 286 14.53 -13.72 -1.89
CA LYS A 286 14.40 -13.79 -3.35
C LYS A 286 15.69 -14.28 -4.01
N VAL A 287 16.83 -13.71 -3.66
CA VAL A 287 18.16 -14.09 -4.19
C VAL A 287 18.52 -15.55 -3.85
N LEU A 288 18.12 -16.04 -2.68
CA LEU A 288 18.34 -17.42 -2.24
C LEU A 288 17.35 -18.42 -2.86
N GLY A 289 16.47 -18.00 -3.77
CA GLY A 289 15.50 -18.85 -4.44
C GLY A 289 14.25 -19.17 -3.61
N TRP A 290 14.03 -18.49 -2.48
CA TRP A 290 12.86 -18.68 -1.61
C TRP A 290 11.70 -17.75 -2.00
N GLY A 291 11.61 -17.41 -3.30
CA GLY A 291 10.70 -16.40 -3.83
C GLY A 291 9.21 -16.68 -3.61
N GLY A 292 8.80 -17.93 -3.37
CA GLY A 292 7.39 -18.28 -3.10
C GLY A 292 6.80 -17.63 -1.83
N LEU A 293 7.64 -17.08 -0.96
CA LEU A 293 7.25 -16.37 0.25
C LEU A 293 7.06 -14.85 0.04
N VAL A 294 7.64 -14.29 -1.03
CA VAL A 294 7.61 -12.85 -1.31
C VAL A 294 7.19 -12.64 -2.76
N THR A 295 5.92 -12.30 -2.95
CA THR A 295 5.36 -11.83 -4.21
C THR A 295 4.88 -10.39 -4.10
#